data_AF-A0A0K0DSB3-F1
#
_entry.id   AF-A0A0K0DSB3-F1
#
_cell.length_a   1.000
_cell.length_b   1.000
_cell.length_c   1.000
_cell.angle_alpha   90.00
_cell.angle_beta   90.00
_cell.angle_gamma   90.00
#
_symmetry.space_group_name_H-M   'P 1'
#
loop_
_entity.id
_entity.type
_entity.pdbx_description
1 polymer ?
#
loop_
_entity_poly.entity_id
_entity_poly.type
_entity_poly.pdbx_seq_one_letter_code
_entity_poly.pdbx_strand_id
1 'polypeptide(L)'
;MNPKDFKLCTRDHKYLNNLENFETFYGVKKFNQFYKKLKLVRFVRNPIERLISGFIHLCYYGVNKNVHYCYGCNKNITCFVNVLEKRLWQILNHKIIPYKNDEEFHYSHHFYPQTWGCEYYKTHDTYTYIKYSSSNKASFSNNISKLLRNSYVSNKALNFIKKRINNVKIHPTVSKNETKIYKNILYNDPLLLQKVCSIYYYDFIKFDFEFPKECKNV
;
A
#
# COMPACT_ATOMS: atom_id res chain seq x y z
N MET A 1 -15.14 -7.47 11.21
CA MET A 1 -14.10 -6.56 11.76
C MET A 1 -14.80 -5.30 12.23
N ASN A 2 -14.64 -4.90 13.49
CA ASN A 2 -15.30 -3.72 14.05
C ASN A 2 -14.43 -2.48 13.76
N PRO A 3 -14.98 -1.35 13.29
CA PRO A 3 -14.21 -0.12 13.08
C PRO A 3 -13.40 0.35 14.31
N LYS A 4 -13.83 -0.04 15.52
CA LYS A 4 -13.12 0.24 16.78
C LYS A 4 -11.79 -0.54 16.93
N ASP A 5 -11.57 -1.59 16.15
CA ASP A 5 -10.36 -2.43 16.21
C ASP A 5 -9.15 -1.71 15.57
N PHE A 6 -9.39 -0.67 14.75
CA PHE A 6 -8.36 0.17 14.11
C PHE A 6 -7.99 1.43 14.93
N LYS A 7 -8.07 1.36 16.26
CA LYS A 7 -7.66 2.45 17.17
C LYS A 7 -6.15 2.64 17.31
N LEU A 8 -5.33 1.81 16.67
CA LEU A 8 -3.86 1.82 16.76
C LEU A 8 -3.17 2.94 15.96
N CYS A 9 -3.84 4.07 15.75
CA CYS A 9 -3.26 5.24 15.07
C CYS A 9 -2.64 6.24 16.06
N THR A 10 -2.26 5.76 17.24
CA THR A 10 -1.62 6.54 18.28
C THR A 10 -0.46 5.76 18.88
N ARG A 11 0.71 6.40 18.89
CA ARG A 11 1.85 6.24 19.82
C ARG A 11 3.14 5.60 19.25
N ASP A 12 4.10 6.45 18.85
CA ASP A 12 5.28 6.79 19.66
C ASP A 12 6.05 7.97 19.00
N HIS A 13 6.18 9.07 19.75
CA HIS A 13 7.20 10.12 19.65
C HIS A 13 7.93 10.40 18.31
N LYS A 14 7.24 10.86 17.25
CA LYS A 14 7.72 12.04 16.47
C LYS A 14 6.87 12.53 15.29
N TYR A 15 5.91 11.79 14.72
CA TYR A 15 5.09 12.33 13.63
C TYR A 15 3.66 11.77 13.67
N LEU A 16 2.66 12.64 13.81
CA LEU A 16 1.26 12.28 13.95
C LEU A 16 0.57 12.36 12.58
N ASN A 17 0.11 11.23 12.06
CA ASN A 17 -0.62 11.13 10.78
C ASN A 17 -2.14 11.07 11.00
N ASN A 18 -2.70 11.88 11.91
CA ASN A 18 -4.15 12.03 12.03
C ASN A 18 -4.55 13.50 11.85
N LEU A 19 -5.81 13.72 11.45
CA LEU A 19 -6.29 15.05 11.05
C LEU A 19 -6.20 16.08 12.20
N GLU A 20 -6.48 15.65 13.43
CA GLU A 20 -6.45 16.50 14.64
C GLU A 20 -5.05 17.09 14.90
N ASN A 21 -4.01 16.29 14.72
CA ASN A 21 -2.64 16.75 14.91
C ASN A 21 -2.13 17.60 13.75
N PHE A 22 -2.63 17.38 12.53
CA PHE A 22 -2.39 18.30 11.42
C PHE A 22 -2.93 19.70 11.72
N GLU A 23 -4.11 19.82 12.35
CA GLU A 23 -4.66 21.13 12.75
C GLU A 23 -3.70 21.84 13.73
N THR A 24 -3.25 21.11 14.75
CA THR A 24 -2.38 21.62 15.81
C THR A 24 -0.99 22.00 15.28
N PHE A 25 -0.36 21.12 14.51
CA PHE A 25 1.02 21.30 14.02
C PHE A 25 1.14 22.46 13.02
N TYR A 26 0.17 22.61 12.11
CA TYR A 26 0.20 23.66 11.10
C TYR A 26 -0.54 24.94 11.53
N GLY A 27 -1.12 24.98 12.74
CA GLY A 27 -1.86 26.14 13.25
C GLY A 27 -3.09 26.51 12.41
N VAL A 28 -3.67 25.55 11.69
CA VAL A 28 -4.79 25.80 10.76
C VAL A 28 -6.10 25.81 11.54
N LYS A 29 -6.60 27.01 11.88
CA LYS A 29 -7.94 27.16 12.45
C LYS A 29 -9.00 26.63 11.48
N LYS A 30 -9.98 25.88 11.99
CA LYS A 30 -11.07 25.27 11.20
C LYS A 30 -10.55 24.28 10.13
N PHE A 31 -9.52 23.50 10.43
CA PHE A 31 -8.95 22.58 9.45
C PHE A 31 -9.97 21.53 8.94
N ASN A 32 -10.94 21.10 9.75
CA ASN A 32 -12.10 20.35 9.23
C ASN A 32 -12.83 21.03 8.04
N GLN A 33 -12.94 22.37 8.02
CA GLN A 33 -13.52 23.10 6.88
C GLN A 33 -12.55 23.16 5.70
N PHE A 34 -11.24 23.28 5.96
CA PHE A 34 -10.21 23.23 4.94
C PHE A 34 -10.12 21.85 4.29
N TYR A 35 -10.10 20.79 5.09
CA TYR A 35 -10.09 19.39 4.67
C TYR A 35 -11.25 19.06 3.74
N LYS A 36 -12.46 19.55 4.02
CA LYS A 36 -13.63 19.42 3.14
C LYS A 36 -13.46 20.08 1.77
N LYS A 37 -12.54 21.05 1.63
CA LYS A 37 -12.22 21.72 0.35
C LYS A 37 -11.08 21.03 -0.40
N LEU A 38 -10.34 20.12 0.24
CA LEU A 38 -9.22 19.42 -0.38
C LEU A 38 -9.72 18.31 -1.30
N LYS A 39 -9.07 18.19 -2.46
CA LYS A 39 -9.19 17.02 -3.31
C LYS A 39 -8.14 16.01 -2.90
N LEU A 40 -8.55 15.06 -2.07
CA LEU A 40 -7.67 14.05 -1.50
C LEU A 40 -7.53 12.87 -2.45
N VAL A 41 -6.31 12.36 -2.57
CA VAL A 41 -5.98 11.30 -3.53
C VAL A 41 -5.25 10.18 -2.80
N ARG A 42 -5.66 8.94 -3.03
CA ARG A 42 -4.97 7.76 -2.52
C ARG A 42 -4.53 6.86 -3.67
N PHE A 43 -3.25 6.52 -3.67
CA PHE A 43 -2.68 5.59 -4.64
C PHE A 43 -2.87 4.15 -4.18
N VAL A 44 -3.54 3.36 -5.00
CA VAL A 44 -3.85 1.97 -4.71
C VAL A 44 -3.27 1.08 -5.80
N ARG A 45 -2.86 -0.13 -5.41
CA ARG A 45 -2.23 -1.10 -6.32
C ARG A 45 -2.91 -2.45 -6.16
N ASN A 46 -2.93 -3.23 -7.24
CA ASN A 46 -3.41 -4.60 -7.18
C ASN A 46 -2.69 -5.35 -6.03
N PRO A 47 -3.42 -6.02 -5.11
CA PRO A 47 -2.83 -6.56 -3.90
C PRO A 47 -1.71 -7.58 -4.15
N ILE A 48 -1.86 -8.45 -5.15
CA ILE A 48 -0.86 -9.47 -5.48
C ILE A 48 0.38 -8.82 -6.09
N GLU A 49 0.21 -7.85 -7.00
CA GLU A 49 1.35 -7.11 -7.54
C GLU A 49 2.12 -6.36 -6.45
N ARG A 50 1.40 -5.80 -5.48
CA ARG A 50 2.01 -5.11 -4.34
C ARG A 50 2.79 -6.08 -3.45
N LEU A 51 2.21 -7.22 -3.08
CA LEU A 51 2.89 -8.27 -2.30
C LEU A 51 4.18 -8.73 -2.99
N ILE A 52 4.10 -9.15 -4.26
CA ILE A 52 5.26 -9.63 -5.01
C ILE A 52 6.32 -8.53 -5.13
N SER A 53 5.90 -7.31 -5.46
CA SER A 53 6.84 -6.19 -5.57
C SER A 53 7.54 -5.89 -4.25
N GLY A 54 6.82 -5.93 -3.13
CA GLY A 54 7.40 -5.76 -1.79
C GLY A 54 8.36 -6.89 -1.45
N PHE A 55 8.00 -8.14 -1.76
CA PHE A 55 8.81 -9.32 -1.47
C PHE A 55 10.12 -9.28 -2.26
N ILE A 56 10.06 -8.98 -3.55
CA ILE A 56 11.26 -8.87 -4.38
C ILE A 56 12.15 -7.70 -3.91
N HIS A 57 11.55 -6.57 -3.51
CA HIS A 57 12.31 -5.42 -3.02
C HIS A 57 12.97 -5.69 -1.67
N LEU A 58 12.18 -6.01 -0.66
CA LEU A 58 12.63 -6.03 0.73
C LEU A 58 13.26 -7.36 1.14
N CYS A 59 12.83 -8.45 0.53
CA CYS A 59 13.26 -9.79 0.88
C CYS A 59 14.29 -10.35 -0.10
N TYR A 60 14.02 -10.34 -1.40
CA TYR A 60 14.92 -10.94 -2.38
C TYR A 60 16.20 -10.12 -2.61
N TYR A 61 16.05 -8.81 -2.90
CA TYR A 61 17.19 -7.90 -3.08
C TYR A 61 17.68 -7.27 -1.79
N GLY A 62 16.79 -7.08 -0.82
CA GLY A 62 17.08 -6.32 0.39
C GLY A 62 17.05 -4.81 0.14
N VAL A 63 16.94 -4.03 1.22
CA VAL A 63 17.03 -2.56 1.16
C VAL A 63 18.47 -2.13 0.91
N ASN A 64 19.43 -2.91 1.41
CA ASN A 64 20.85 -2.86 1.08
C ASN A 64 21.42 -4.29 1.15
N LYS A 65 22.73 -4.46 0.87
CA LYS A 65 23.37 -5.79 0.81
C LYS A 65 23.21 -6.65 2.08
N ASN A 66 22.93 -6.04 3.23
CA ASN A 66 22.93 -6.71 4.54
C ASN A 66 21.57 -6.65 5.25
N VAL A 67 20.60 -5.87 4.74
CA VAL A 67 19.32 -5.63 5.43
C VAL A 67 18.17 -6.15 4.57
N HIS A 68 17.59 -7.26 5.03
CA HIS A 68 16.46 -7.94 4.41
C HIS A 68 15.27 -7.99 5.36
N TYR A 69 14.16 -7.36 4.99
CA TYR A 69 12.92 -7.45 5.75
C TYR A 69 12.09 -8.61 5.17
N CYS A 70 12.29 -9.79 5.74
CA CYS A 70 11.65 -11.02 5.26
C CYS A 70 11.19 -12.01 6.34
N TYR A 71 11.01 -11.55 7.59
CA TYR A 71 10.59 -12.41 8.70
C TYR A 71 11.47 -13.67 8.91
N GLY A 72 12.75 -13.62 8.51
CA GLY A 72 13.65 -14.79 8.55
C GLY A 72 13.38 -15.86 7.49
N CYS A 73 12.46 -15.64 6.55
CA CYS A 73 12.11 -16.61 5.51
C CYS A 73 13.07 -16.66 4.32
N ASN A 74 14.06 -15.76 4.27
CA ASN A 74 14.94 -15.59 3.10
C ASN A 74 14.09 -15.56 1.81
N LYS A 75 14.58 -16.12 0.71
CA LYS A 75 13.90 -16.08 -0.58
C LYS A 75 12.67 -17.01 -0.72
N ASN A 76 12.09 -17.50 0.38
CA ASN A 76 10.92 -18.39 0.36
C ASN A 76 9.59 -17.63 0.55
N ILE A 77 8.82 -17.50 -0.53
CA ILE A 77 7.53 -16.78 -0.51
C ILE A 77 6.44 -17.50 0.29
N THR A 78 6.44 -18.84 0.30
CA THR A 78 5.48 -19.65 1.07
C THR A 78 5.66 -19.42 2.56
N CYS A 79 6.90 -19.50 3.05
CA CYS A 79 7.24 -19.13 4.43
C CYS A 79 6.79 -17.71 4.73
N PHE A 80 7.13 -16.75 3.85
CA PHE A 80 6.86 -15.34 4.07
C PHE A 80 5.36 -15.05 4.23
N VAL A 81 4.52 -15.58 3.34
CA VAL A 81 3.06 -15.36 3.39
C VAL A 81 2.45 -16.01 4.63
N ASN A 82 2.92 -17.20 5.04
CA ASN A 82 2.45 -17.85 6.27
C ASN A 82 2.79 -17.03 7.52
N VAL A 83 4.01 -16.47 7.59
CA VAL A 83 4.39 -15.61 8.72
C VAL A 83 3.64 -14.28 8.67
N LEU A 84 3.46 -13.68 7.49
CA LEU A 84 2.69 -12.45 7.31
C LEU A 84 1.26 -12.62 7.81
N GLU A 85 0.56 -13.67 7.39
CA GLU A 85 -0.81 -13.97 7.85
C GLU A 85 -0.86 -14.10 9.38
N LYS A 86 0.04 -14.91 9.96
CA LYS A 86 0.12 -15.10 11.41
C LYS A 86 0.34 -13.76 12.14
N ARG A 87 1.23 -12.91 11.64
CA ARG A 87 1.50 -11.59 12.23
C ARG A 87 0.31 -10.65 12.13
N LEU A 88 -0.38 -10.61 10.99
CA LEU A 88 -1.60 -9.82 10.82
C LEU A 88 -2.69 -10.25 11.80
N TRP A 89 -2.87 -11.56 12.02
CA TRP A 89 -3.77 -12.06 13.06
C TRP A 89 -3.33 -11.68 14.47
N GLN A 90 -2.02 -11.69 14.76
CA GLN A 90 -1.51 -11.24 16.06
C GLN A 90 -1.78 -9.75 16.30
N ILE A 91 -1.67 -8.91 15.26
CA ILE A 91 -2.00 -7.48 15.33
C ILE A 91 -3.49 -7.28 15.60
N LEU A 92 -4.36 -7.98 14.88
CA LEU A 92 -5.81 -7.91 15.09
C LEU A 92 -6.24 -8.34 16.49
N ASN A 93 -5.53 -9.32 17.06
CA ASN A 93 -5.78 -9.80 18.42
C ASN A 93 -4.99 -9.02 19.49
N HIS A 94 -4.45 -7.84 19.16
CA HIS A 94 -3.69 -6.97 20.07
C HIS A 94 -2.48 -7.64 20.76
N LYS A 95 -1.94 -8.72 20.18
CA LYS A 95 -0.75 -9.41 20.69
C LYS A 95 0.55 -8.72 20.29
N ILE A 96 0.52 -7.94 19.21
CA ILE A 96 1.65 -7.16 18.68
C ILE A 96 1.17 -5.76 18.34
N ILE A 97 1.97 -4.76 18.69
CA ILE A 97 1.74 -3.37 18.30
C ILE A 97 2.42 -3.12 16.94
N PRO A 98 1.69 -2.73 15.89
CA PRO A 98 2.30 -2.37 14.62
C PRO A 98 3.16 -1.12 14.80
N TYR A 99 4.19 -0.93 13.96
CA TYR A 99 5.07 0.25 13.96
C TYR A 99 6.00 0.40 15.19
N LYS A 100 6.19 -0.65 16.00
CA LYS A 100 7.07 -0.60 17.18
C LYS A 100 8.55 -0.40 16.83
N ASN A 101 8.99 -0.88 15.67
CA ASN A 101 10.37 -0.78 15.22
C ASN A 101 10.45 -0.59 13.69
N ASP A 102 11.65 -0.32 13.19
CA ASP A 102 11.91 -0.06 11.77
C ASP A 102 11.47 -1.24 10.88
N GLU A 103 11.66 -2.49 11.31
CA GLU A 103 11.21 -3.65 10.54
C GLU A 103 9.69 -3.66 10.35
N GLU A 104 8.93 -3.52 11.43
CA GLU A 104 7.47 -3.45 11.40
C GLU A 104 6.97 -2.24 10.61
N PHE A 105 7.70 -1.12 10.65
CA PHE A 105 7.44 0.01 9.78
C PHE A 105 7.62 -0.38 8.31
N HIS A 106 8.71 -1.04 7.91
CA HIS A 106 8.89 -1.50 6.53
C HIS A 106 7.82 -2.51 6.11
N TYR A 107 7.48 -3.46 6.98
CA TYR A 107 6.47 -4.48 6.69
C TYR A 107 5.09 -3.87 6.47
N SER A 108 4.67 -2.96 7.34
CA SER A 108 3.36 -2.31 7.25
C SER A 108 3.17 -1.52 5.95
N HIS A 109 4.18 -0.78 5.52
CA HIS A 109 4.12 0.02 4.29
C HIS A 109 4.00 -0.84 3.02
N HIS A 110 4.67 -1.99 3.00
CA HIS A 110 4.80 -2.81 1.79
C HIS A 110 3.80 -3.97 1.73
N PHE A 111 3.42 -4.54 2.88
CA PHE A 111 2.70 -5.80 2.95
C PHE A 111 1.36 -5.74 3.69
N TYR A 112 1.10 -4.77 4.55
CA TYR A 112 -0.21 -4.76 5.25
C TYR A 112 -1.29 -4.22 4.31
N PRO A 113 -2.55 -4.69 4.38
CA PRO A 113 -3.61 -4.18 3.51
C PRO A 113 -3.67 -2.65 3.50
N GLN A 114 -3.81 -2.02 2.34
CA GLN A 114 -3.86 -0.55 2.27
C GLN A 114 -5.13 0.01 2.94
N THR A 115 -6.17 -0.81 3.05
CA THR A 115 -7.38 -0.53 3.87
C THR A 115 -7.12 -0.50 5.37
N TRP A 116 -6.00 -1.05 5.85
CA TRP A 116 -5.59 -0.95 7.27
C TRP A 116 -4.84 0.35 7.58
N GLY A 117 -4.60 1.20 6.56
CA GLY A 117 -3.98 2.49 6.76
C GLY A 117 -4.77 3.34 7.76
N CYS A 118 -4.05 4.17 8.52
CA CYS A 118 -4.66 4.96 9.58
C CYS A 118 -5.83 5.83 9.11
N GLU A 119 -6.87 5.85 9.95
CA GLU A 119 -8.13 6.56 9.72
C GLU A 119 -8.85 6.23 8.41
N TYR A 120 -8.48 5.13 7.72
CA TYR A 120 -9.14 4.72 6.49
C TYR A 120 -10.66 4.54 6.68
N TYR A 121 -11.07 3.86 7.77
CA TYR A 121 -12.48 3.65 8.08
C TYR A 121 -13.29 4.95 8.26
N LYS A 122 -12.65 6.08 8.57
CA LYS A 122 -13.30 7.39 8.71
C LYS A 122 -13.28 8.20 7.42
N THR A 123 -12.22 8.03 6.63
CA THR A 123 -11.87 8.96 5.56
C THR A 123 -11.99 8.35 4.17
N HIS A 124 -12.28 7.05 4.04
CA HIS A 124 -12.26 6.38 2.73
C HIS A 124 -13.18 7.01 1.68
N ASP A 125 -14.29 7.64 2.08
CA ASP A 125 -15.24 8.31 1.17
C ASP A 125 -14.79 9.69 0.70
N THR A 126 -13.74 10.26 1.29
CA THR A 126 -13.21 11.58 0.89
C THR A 126 -12.10 11.49 -0.15
N TYR A 127 -11.54 10.29 -0.37
CA TYR A 127 -10.43 10.08 -1.29
C TYR A 127 -10.90 9.69 -2.69
N THR A 128 -10.27 10.30 -3.70
CA THR A 128 -10.23 9.74 -5.05
C THR A 128 -9.14 8.68 -5.13
N TYR A 129 -9.51 7.45 -5.51
CA TYR A 129 -8.55 6.36 -5.70
C TYR A 129 -7.91 6.43 -7.09
N ILE A 130 -6.58 6.42 -7.13
CA ILE A 130 -5.82 6.25 -8.37
C ILE A 130 -5.16 4.88 -8.33
N LYS A 131 -5.68 3.97 -9.16
CA LYS A 131 -5.06 2.67 -9.43
C LYS A 131 -3.76 2.91 -10.21
N TYR A 132 -2.65 2.39 -9.71
CA TYR A 132 -1.39 2.40 -10.44
C TYR A 132 -0.86 0.98 -10.60
N SER A 133 -0.29 0.70 -11.77
CA SER A 133 0.50 -0.49 -12.03
C SER A 133 1.90 -0.05 -12.43
N SER A 134 2.91 -0.73 -11.89
CA SER A 134 4.29 -0.34 -12.12
C SER A 134 4.74 -0.53 -13.58
N SER A 135 3.98 -1.28 -14.39
CA SER A 135 4.23 -1.50 -15.81
C SER A 135 3.62 -0.41 -16.72
N ASN A 136 2.65 0.39 -16.25
CA ASN A 136 1.92 1.35 -17.08
C ASN A 136 2.06 2.79 -16.58
N LYS A 137 3.26 3.34 -16.76
CA LYS A 137 3.58 4.75 -16.47
C LYS A 137 2.68 5.74 -17.21
N ALA A 138 2.33 5.43 -18.46
CA ALA A 138 1.51 6.33 -19.29
C ALA A 138 0.11 6.49 -18.69
N SER A 139 -0.55 5.39 -18.31
CA SER A 139 -1.85 5.41 -17.63
C SER A 139 -1.77 6.17 -16.31
N PHE A 140 -0.74 5.91 -15.49
CA PHE A 140 -0.53 6.65 -14.24
C PHE A 140 -0.37 8.16 -14.47
N SER A 141 0.52 8.54 -15.40
CA SER A 141 0.78 9.94 -15.77
C SER A 141 -0.49 10.65 -16.29
N ASN A 142 -1.29 9.95 -17.09
CA ASN A 142 -2.56 10.46 -17.60
C ASN A 142 -3.61 10.64 -16.49
N ASN A 143 -3.73 9.68 -15.56
CA ASN A 143 -4.65 9.79 -14.42
C ASN A 143 -4.29 10.97 -13.50
N ILE A 144 -3.00 11.13 -13.17
CA ILE A 144 -2.52 12.30 -12.42
C ILE A 144 -2.83 13.59 -13.16
N SER A 145 -2.54 13.63 -14.47
CA SER A 145 -2.74 14.84 -15.27
C SER A 145 -4.21 15.24 -15.37
N LYS A 146 -5.11 14.27 -15.51
CA LYS A 146 -6.57 14.47 -15.49
C LYS A 146 -7.01 15.06 -14.15
N LEU A 147 -6.54 14.49 -13.04
CA LEU A 147 -6.87 14.97 -11.69
C LEU A 147 -6.41 16.41 -11.45
N LEU A 148 -5.17 16.72 -11.83
CA LEU A 148 -4.58 18.05 -11.66
C LEU A 148 -5.24 19.08 -12.59
N ARG A 149 -5.56 18.71 -13.83
CA ARG A 149 -6.31 19.57 -14.75
C ARG A 149 -7.69 19.91 -14.20
N ASN A 150 -8.40 18.94 -13.63
CA ASN A 150 -9.69 19.17 -12.97
C ASN A 150 -9.57 20.06 -11.71
N SER A 151 -8.34 20.30 -11.25
CA SER A 151 -8.02 21.20 -10.14
C SER A 151 -7.42 22.52 -10.64
N TYR A 152 -7.63 22.85 -11.91
CA TYR A 152 -7.21 24.10 -12.57
C TYR A 152 -5.69 24.32 -12.57
N VAL A 153 -4.90 23.24 -12.49
CA VAL A 153 -3.44 23.32 -12.64
C VAL A 153 -3.09 23.67 -14.09
N SER A 154 -2.21 24.67 -14.28
CA SER A 154 -1.84 25.18 -15.61
C SER A 154 -1.17 24.10 -16.48
N ASN A 155 -1.36 24.21 -17.81
CA ASN A 155 -0.74 23.27 -18.76
C ASN A 155 0.80 23.24 -18.65
N LYS A 156 1.44 24.38 -18.32
CA LYS A 156 2.89 24.45 -18.09
C LYS A 156 3.31 23.55 -16.91
N ALA A 157 2.62 23.63 -15.79
CA ALA A 157 2.88 22.80 -14.62
C ALA A 157 2.55 21.32 -14.89
N LEU A 158 1.44 21.03 -15.58
CA LEU A 158 1.07 19.67 -15.98
C LEU A 158 2.16 19.03 -16.85
N ASN A 159 2.69 19.76 -17.83
CA ASN A 159 3.75 19.26 -18.70
C ASN A 159 5.05 18.98 -17.92
N PHE A 160 5.40 19.84 -16.97
CA PHE A 160 6.52 19.60 -16.06
C PHE A 160 6.34 18.30 -15.25
N ILE A 161 5.16 18.11 -14.65
CA ILE A 161 4.84 16.93 -13.85
C ILE A 161 4.87 15.65 -14.71
N LYS A 162 4.22 15.68 -15.89
CA LYS A 162 4.25 14.56 -16.84
C LYS A 162 5.69 14.15 -17.20
N LYS A 163 6.53 15.14 -17.52
CA LYS A 163 7.95 14.89 -17.84
C LYS A 163 8.67 14.26 -16.65
N ARG A 164 8.44 14.74 -15.42
CA ARG A 164 9.03 14.17 -14.21
C ARG A 164 8.59 12.72 -13.99
N ILE A 165 7.30 12.42 -14.06
CA ILE A 165 6.77 11.05 -13.91
C ILE A 165 7.39 10.09 -14.92
N ASN A 166 7.48 10.51 -16.19
CA ASN A 166 8.05 9.67 -17.24
C ASN A 166 9.55 9.39 -17.02
N ASN A 167 10.28 10.39 -16.50
CA ASN A 167 11.71 10.32 -16.21
C ASN A 167 12.05 9.53 -14.92
N VAL A 168 11.10 9.30 -14.03
CA VAL A 168 11.33 8.47 -12.83
C VAL A 168 11.70 7.06 -13.28
N LYS A 169 12.84 6.53 -12.83
CA LYS A 169 13.22 5.13 -13.12
C LYS A 169 12.13 4.20 -12.58
N ILE A 170 11.69 3.25 -13.42
CA ILE A 170 10.77 2.20 -12.95
C ILE A 170 11.48 1.46 -11.82
N HIS A 171 10.76 1.15 -10.74
CA HIS A 171 11.34 0.41 -9.63
C HIS A 171 12.03 -0.85 -10.15
N PRO A 172 13.27 -1.17 -9.72
CA PRO A 172 14.06 -2.27 -10.28
C PRO A 172 13.34 -3.64 -10.25
N THR A 173 12.31 -3.79 -9.43
CA THR A 173 11.55 -5.03 -9.30
C THR A 173 10.53 -5.27 -10.41
N VAL A 174 10.24 -4.29 -11.27
CA VAL A 174 9.18 -4.44 -12.29
C VAL A 174 9.65 -5.21 -13.53
N SER A 175 10.94 -5.10 -13.85
CA SER A 175 11.50 -5.57 -15.12
C SER A 175 12.40 -6.81 -14.97
N LYS A 176 12.31 -7.51 -13.84
CA LYS A 176 13.23 -8.60 -13.51
C LYS A 176 12.53 -9.97 -13.58
N ASN A 177 13.25 -10.96 -14.11
CA ASN A 177 12.77 -12.33 -14.28
C ASN A 177 12.24 -12.91 -12.97
N GLU A 178 12.86 -12.56 -11.85
CA GLU A 178 12.50 -13.02 -10.52
C GLU A 178 11.07 -12.64 -10.15
N THR A 179 10.61 -11.43 -10.49
CA THR A 179 9.23 -11.00 -10.23
C THR A 179 8.21 -11.91 -10.93
N LYS A 180 8.51 -12.33 -12.18
CA LYS A 180 7.67 -13.27 -12.92
C LYS A 180 7.73 -14.67 -12.30
N ILE A 181 8.93 -15.13 -11.91
CA ILE A 181 9.13 -16.42 -11.24
C ILE A 181 8.31 -16.51 -9.95
N TYR A 182 8.45 -15.52 -9.06
CA TYR A 182 7.74 -15.53 -7.77
C TYR A 182 6.23 -15.33 -7.92
N LYS A 183 5.80 -14.55 -8.92
CA LYS A 183 4.38 -14.48 -9.28
C LYS A 183 3.89 -15.87 -9.70
N ASN A 184 4.61 -16.58 -10.57
CA ASN A 184 4.21 -17.92 -11.00
C ASN A 184 4.21 -18.92 -9.84
N ILE A 185 5.21 -18.89 -8.95
CA ILE A 185 5.22 -19.73 -7.74
C ILE A 185 3.95 -19.52 -6.92
N LEU A 186 3.55 -18.26 -6.70
CA LEU A 186 2.33 -17.95 -5.95
C LEU A 186 1.06 -18.43 -6.67
N TYR A 187 0.95 -18.22 -7.99
CA TYR A 187 -0.24 -18.65 -8.74
C TYR A 187 -0.33 -20.17 -8.93
N ASN A 188 0.78 -20.89 -8.84
CA ASN A 188 0.82 -22.35 -8.92
C ASN A 188 0.55 -23.04 -7.58
N ASP A 189 0.39 -22.29 -6.48
CA ASP A 189 0.01 -22.80 -5.16
C ASP A 189 -1.35 -22.22 -4.76
N PRO A 190 -2.47 -22.92 -5.05
CA PRO A 190 -3.81 -22.40 -4.81
C PRO A 190 -4.09 -22.06 -3.34
N LEU A 191 -3.56 -22.85 -2.41
CA LEU A 191 -3.76 -22.62 -0.98
C LEU A 191 -3.02 -21.37 -0.51
N LEU A 192 -1.79 -21.18 -0.99
CA LEU A 192 -1.03 -19.96 -0.71
C LEU A 192 -1.69 -18.73 -1.33
N LEU A 193 -2.19 -18.85 -2.56
CA LEU A 193 -2.89 -17.77 -3.25
C LEU A 193 -4.19 -17.37 -2.52
N GLN A 194 -4.98 -18.35 -2.05
CA GLN A 194 -6.16 -18.10 -1.23
C GLN A 194 -5.82 -17.38 0.07
N LYS A 195 -4.72 -17.75 0.73
CA LYS A 195 -4.21 -17.06 1.91
C LYS A 195 -3.89 -15.59 1.62
N VAL A 196 -3.21 -15.31 0.50
CA VAL A 196 -2.96 -13.93 0.04
C VAL A 196 -4.26 -13.19 -0.23
N CYS A 197 -5.24 -13.82 -0.88
CA CYS A 197 -6.54 -13.22 -1.13
C CYS A 197 -7.30 -12.90 0.15
N SER A 198 -7.23 -13.78 1.17
CA SER A 198 -7.82 -13.55 2.49
C SER A 198 -7.17 -12.36 3.20
N ILE A 199 -5.83 -12.28 3.19
CA ILE A 199 -5.08 -11.16 3.76
C ILE A 199 -5.56 -9.82 3.17
N TYR A 200 -5.73 -9.76 1.85
CA TYR A 200 -6.06 -8.53 1.12
C TYR A 200 -7.52 -8.40 0.70
N TYR A 201 -8.43 -9.19 1.28
CA TYR A 201 -9.82 -9.28 0.83
C TYR A 201 -10.50 -7.91 0.70
N TYR A 202 -10.35 -7.05 1.72
CA TYR A 202 -10.93 -5.71 1.69
C TYR A 202 -10.27 -4.78 0.67
N ASP A 203 -8.97 -4.95 0.37
CA ASP A 203 -8.31 -4.15 -0.67
C ASP A 203 -8.88 -4.48 -2.05
N PHE A 204 -9.17 -5.75 -2.34
CA PHE A 204 -9.82 -6.15 -3.59
C PHE A 204 -11.20 -5.51 -3.75
N ILE A 205 -12.04 -5.59 -2.71
CA ILE A 205 -13.40 -5.05 -2.76
C ILE A 205 -13.40 -3.53 -2.77
N LYS A 206 -12.72 -2.89 -1.82
CA LYS A 206 -12.79 -1.44 -1.63
C LYS A 206 -12.11 -0.66 -2.74
N PHE A 207 -11.11 -1.24 -3.38
CA PHE A 207 -10.43 -0.61 -4.51
C PHE A 207 -10.83 -1.21 -5.86
N ASP A 208 -11.86 -2.06 -5.90
CA ASP A 208 -12.41 -2.59 -7.15
C ASP A 208 -11.33 -3.27 -8.01
N PHE A 209 -10.54 -4.14 -7.39
CA PHE A 209 -9.61 -5.03 -8.09
C PHE A 209 -10.26 -6.39 -8.30
N GLU A 210 -10.05 -6.96 -9.47
CA GLU A 210 -10.51 -8.33 -9.75
C GLU A 210 -9.77 -9.34 -8.88
N PHE A 211 -10.54 -10.25 -8.27
CA PHE A 211 -9.99 -11.43 -7.62
C PHE A 211 -9.44 -12.42 -8.66
N PRO A 212 -8.31 -13.09 -8.36
CA PRO A 212 -7.89 -14.29 -9.10
C PRO A 212 -9.01 -15.33 -9.09
N LYS A 213 -9.10 -16.16 -10.14
CA LYS A 213 -10.17 -17.15 -10.29
C LYS A 213 -10.17 -18.14 -9.12
N GLU A 214 -8.98 -18.50 -8.65
CA GLU A 214 -8.69 -19.42 -7.55
C GLU A 214 -9.17 -18.88 -6.19
N CYS A 215 -9.44 -17.57 -6.09
CA CYS A 215 -9.90 -16.91 -4.88
C CYS A 215 -11.41 -16.62 -4.86
N LYS A 216 -12.15 -16.92 -5.94
CA LYS A 216 -13.59 -16.60 -6.06
C LYS A 216 -14.50 -17.60 -5.33
N ASN A 217 -13.93 -18.68 -4.78
CA ASN A 217 -14.65 -19.78 -4.12
C ASN A 217 -14.36 -19.86 -2.61
N VAL A 218 -13.90 -18.77 -1.99
CA VAL A 218 -13.63 -18.70 -0.53
C VAL A 218 -14.76 -17.98 0.17
#